data_AF-A0A7X6VLJ0-F1
#
_entry.id   AF-A0A7X6VLJ0-F1
#
_cell.length_a   1.000
_cell.length_b   1.000
_cell.length_c   1.000
_cell.angle_alpha   90.00
_cell.angle_beta   90.00
_cell.angle_gamma   90.00
#
_symmetry.space_group_name_H-M   'P 1'
#
loop_
_entity.id
_entity.type
_entity.pdbx_description
1 polymer ?
#
loop_
_entity_poly.entity_id
_entity_poly.type
_entity_poly.pdbx_seq_one_letter_code
_entity_poly.pdbx_strand_id
1 'polypeptide(L)' 'GSLSAVVYQLNGGVRAGMGYVGAENLSALQTRARFIRISAASVKENHPHDVVVTKEAPNYWVD' A
#
# COMPACT_ATOMS: atom_id res chain seq x y z
N GLY A 1 0.03 -19.43 -6.19
CA GLY A 1 0.63 -19.44 -4.84
C GLY A 1 -0.43 -19.82 -3.81
N SER A 2 -0.07 -19.87 -2.52
CA SER A 2 -1.05 -20.15 -1.46
C SER A 2 -1.87 -18.90 -1.11
N LEU A 3 -3.14 -19.08 -0.78
CA LEU A 3 -4.00 -18.02 -0.28
C LEU A 3 -3.41 -17.35 0.98
N SER A 4 -2.78 -18.14 1.85
CA SER A 4 -2.16 -17.65 3.08
C SER A 4 -1.07 -16.60 2.82
N ALA A 5 -0.26 -16.77 1.77
CA ALA A 5 0.79 -15.82 1.43
C ALA A 5 0.23 -14.48 0.96
N VAL A 6 -0.87 -14.50 0.19
CA VAL A 6 -1.55 -13.28 -0.28
C VAL A 6 -2.19 -12.54 0.90
N VAL A 7 -2.91 -13.26 1.77
CA VAL A 7 -3.55 -12.68 2.97
C VAL A 7 -2.51 -12.06 3.90
N TYR A 8 -1.34 -12.67 4.04
CA TYR A 8 -0.24 -12.12 4.82
C TYR A 8 0.21 -10.75 4.30
N GLN A 9 0.40 -10.60 2.98
CA GLN A 9 0.80 -9.33 2.37
C GLN A 9 -0.29 -8.26 2.48
N LEU A 10 -1.56 -8.64 2.25
CA LEU A 10 -2.69 -7.72 2.40
C LEU A 10 -2.82 -7.19 3.83
N ASN A 11 -2.77 -8.09 4.82
CA ASN A 11 -2.82 -7.69 6.23
C ASN A 11 -1.61 -6.83 6.62
N GLY A 12 -0.42 -7.20 6.15
CA GLY A 12 0.81 -6.41 6.34
C GLY A 12 0.67 -4.98 5.82
N GLY A 13 0.14 -4.82 4.60
CA GLY A 13 -0.10 -3.50 4.00
C GLY A 13 -1.07 -2.63 4.79
N VAL A 14 -2.21 -3.20 5.23
CA VAL A 14 -3.19 -2.48 6.06
C VAL A 14 -2.57 -2.02 7.37
N ARG A 15 -1.83 -2.90 8.06
CA ARG A 15 -1.17 -2.56 9.35
C ARG A 15 -0.10 -1.50 9.18
N ALA A 16 0.69 -1.54 8.10
CA ALA A 16 1.67 -0.50 7.79
C ALA A 16 0.99 0.86 7.57
N GLY A 17 -0.08 0.88 6.76
CA GLY A 17 -0.89 2.08 6.53
C GLY A 17 -1.48 2.67 7.83
N MET A 18 -2.05 1.82 8.69
CA MET A 18 -2.53 2.20 10.01
C MET A 18 -1.43 2.82 10.88
N GLY A 19 -0.19 2.30 10.81
CA GLY A 19 0.97 2.85 11.49
C GLY A 19 1.30 4.27 11.06
N TYR A 20 1.33 4.55 9.75
CA TYR A 20 1.64 5.89 9.22
C TYR A 20 0.67 6.98 9.69
N VAL A 21 -0.60 6.64 9.92
CA VAL A 21 -1.64 7.59 10.34
C VAL A 21 -2.00 7.47 11.83
N GLY A 22 -1.27 6.65 12.59
CA GLY A 22 -1.49 6.45 14.02
C GLY A 22 -2.89 5.91 14.34
N ALA A 23 -3.41 4.96 13.55
CA ALA A 23 -4.70 4.31 13.79
C ALA A 23 -4.51 2.98 14.54
N GLU A 24 -4.97 2.87 15.79
CA GLU A 24 -4.80 1.62 16.56
C GLU A 24 -5.73 0.48 16.11
N ASN A 25 -6.80 0.80 15.38
CA ASN A 25 -7.77 -0.16 14.85
C ASN A 25 -8.46 0.36 13.57
N LEU A 26 -9.27 -0.50 12.94
CA LEU A 26 -9.95 -0.16 11.67
C LEU A 26 -10.96 0.98 11.81
N SER A 27 -11.68 1.06 12.94
CA SER A 27 -12.62 2.17 13.18
C SER A 27 -11.89 3.50 13.27
N ALA A 28 -10.75 3.52 13.96
CA ALA A 28 -9.87 4.68 14.06
C ALA A 28 -9.31 5.09 12.69
N LEU A 29 -8.91 4.13 11.86
CA LEU A 29 -8.46 4.38 10.48
C LEU A 29 -9.58 5.04 9.66
N GLN A 30 -10.78 4.45 9.68
CA GLN A 30 -11.93 4.92 8.88
C GLN A 30 -12.40 6.32 9.28
N THR A 31 -12.31 6.68 10.55
CA THR A 31 -12.85 7.95 11.08
C THR A 31 -11.82 9.08 11.14
N ARG A 32 -10.55 8.76 11.39
CA ARG A 32 -9.48 9.76 11.61
C ARG A 32 -8.59 10.00 10.39
N ALA A 33 -8.48 9.04 9.47
CA ALA A 33 -7.64 9.23 8.29
C ALA A 33 -8.11 10.43 7.45
N ARG A 34 -7.14 11.09 6.81
CA ARG A 34 -7.38 12.23 5.93
C ARG A 34 -6.78 11.91 4.57
N PHE A 35 -7.54 12.25 3.53
CA PHE A 35 -7.09 12.13 2.16
C PHE A 35 -6.80 13.52 1.61
N ILE A 36 -5.86 13.57 0.68
CA ILE A 36 -5.58 14.75 -0.13
C ILE A 36 -5.84 14.40 -1.59
N ARG A 37 -6.20 15.40 -2.38
CA ARG A 37 -6.32 15.23 -3.82
C ARG A 37 -4.92 15.30 -4.45
N ILE A 38 -4.60 14.32 -5.28
CA ILE A 38 -3.34 14.26 -6.01
C ILE A 38 -3.56 14.48 -7.51
N SER A 39 -2.47 14.83 -8.21
CA SER A 39 -2.46 15.01 -9.66
C SER A 39 -2.22 13.67 -10.39
N ALA A 40 -2.42 13.64 -11.70
CA ALA A 40 -2.01 12.50 -12.53
C ALA A 40 -0.49 12.26 -12.49
N ALA A 41 0.31 13.33 -12.38
CA ALA A 41 1.77 13.20 -12.23
C ALA A 41 2.14 12.47 -10.93
N SER A 42 1.44 12.79 -9.84
CA SER A 42 1.64 12.13 -8.54
C SER A 42 1.27 10.65 -8.57
N VAL A 43 0.33 10.23 -9.43
CA VAL A 43 0.02 8.80 -9.61
C VAL A 43 1.23 8.06 -10.17
N LYS A 44 1.89 8.64 -11.19
CA LYS A 44 3.13 8.08 -11.75
C LYS A 44 4.27 8.10 -10.72
N GLU A 45 4.39 9.19 -9.96
CA GLU A 45 5.40 9.35 -8.90
C GLU A 45 5.26 8.31 -7.78
N ASN A 46 4.04 7.97 -7.38
CA ASN A 46 3.80 7.02 -6.29
C ASN A 46 4.15 5.57 -6.65
N HIS A 47 4.18 5.21 -7.93
CA HIS A 47 4.60 3.88 -8.41
C HIS A 47 6.12 3.90 -8.64
N PRO A 48 6.84 2.77 -8.54
CA PRO A 48 8.24 2.73 -8.97
C PRO A 48 8.38 3.25 -10.40
N HIS A 49 9.21 4.27 -10.58
CA HIS A 49 9.48 4.90 -11.86
C HIS A 49 10.99 5.06 -12.03
N ASP A 50 11.44 5.14 -13.29
CA ASP A 50 12.84 5.34 -13.68
C ASP A 50 13.82 4.26 -13.17
N VAL A 51 13.31 3.05 -12.92
CA VAL A 51 14.08 1.88 -12.49
C VAL A 51 13.63 0.62 -13.23
N VAL A 52 14.55 -0.35 -13.39
CA VAL A 52 14.24 -1.68 -13.92
C VAL A 52 13.98 -2.64 -12.77
N VAL A 53 12.78 -3.21 -12.72
CA VAL A 53 12.44 -4.26 -11.75
C VAL A 53 13.13 -5.56 -12.15
N THR A 54 14.15 -5.96 -11.39
CA THR A 54 14.93 -7.17 -11.67
C THR A 54 14.45 -8.40 -10.90
N LYS A 55 13.60 -8.20 -9.88
CA LYS A 55 12.95 -9.24 -9.08
C LYS A 55 11.55 -8.81 -8.74
N GLU A 56 10.61 -9.74 -8.82
CA GLU A 56 9.24 -9.49 -8.41
C GLU A 56 9.14 -9.35 -6.88
N ALA A 57 8.36 -8.36 -6.45
CA ALA A 57 8.01 -8.19 -5.05
C ALA A 57 6.72 -8.97 -4.73
N PRO A 58 6.60 -9.58 -3.54
CA PRO A 58 5.45 -10.40 -3.18
C PRO A 58 4.14 -9.62 -2.99
N ASN A 59 4.20 -8.29 -3.01
CA ASN A 59 3.09 -7.36 -2.76
C ASN A 59 2.96 -6.26 -3.81
N TYR A 60 3.67 -6.37 -4.94
CA TYR A 60 3.64 -5.36 -5.99
C TYR A 60 3.80 -6.03 -7.36
N TRP A 61 2.70 -6.11 -8.10
CA TRP A 61 2.64 -6.64 -9.46
C TRP A 61 2.51 -5.48 -10.43
N VAL A 62 3.41 -5.43 -11.40
CA VAL A 62 3.32 -4.52 -12.54
C VAL A 62 2.76 -5.35 -13.69
N ASP A 63 1.56 -5.00 -14.15
CA ASP A 63 1.08 -5.48 -15.45
C ASP A 63 1.84 -4.75 -16.58
#